data_AF-A0A6A1UH48-F1
#
_entry.id   AF-A0A6A1UH48-F1
#
_cell.length_a   1.000
_cell.length_b   1.000
_cell.length_c   1.000
_cell.angle_alpha   90.00
_cell.angle_beta   90.00
_cell.angle_gamma   90.00
#
_symmetry.space_group_name_H-M   'P 1'
#
loop_
_entity.id
_entity.type
_entity.pdbx_description
1 polymer ?
#
loop_
_entity_poly.entity_id
_entity_poly.type
_entity_poly.pdbx_seq_one_letter_code
_entity_poly.pdbx_strand_id
1 'polypeptide(L)'
;MNKWQKTLSVIKTVLDAAEEKQHTDGAVKKWLDDLRDLAFDLEDIVDEFDTEALRRKLVGENQSSSSKAWNPISALFTRLTPSCSTLRLKIEEVTERFDDIAALKDQLDLKGKVDGSSNRRRSRPEPLNFCSEC
;
A
#
# COMPACT_ATOMS: atom_id res chain seq x y z
N MET A 1 -2.92 7.79 15.39
CA MET A 1 -3.13 6.40 14.94
C MET A 1 -4.22 6.24 13.87
N ASN A 2 -5.21 7.13 13.79
CA ASN A 2 -6.48 6.84 13.09
C ASN A 2 -6.45 7.02 11.56
N LYS A 3 -5.43 7.70 11.01
CA LYS A 3 -5.32 7.95 9.55
C LYS A 3 -4.94 6.67 8.79
N TRP A 4 -3.94 5.95 9.30
CA TRP A 4 -3.49 4.68 8.72
C TRP A 4 -4.56 3.61 8.78
N GLN A 5 -5.23 3.46 9.92
CA GLN A 5 -6.34 2.53 10.08
C GLN A 5 -7.49 2.80 9.10
N LYS A 6 -7.86 4.08 8.91
CA LYS A 6 -8.86 4.46 7.90
C LYS A 6 -8.42 4.15 6.48
N THR A 7 -7.16 4.46 6.15
CA THR A 7 -6.60 4.24 4.81
C THR A 7 -6.58 2.75 4.46
N LEU A 8 -6.09 1.91 5.38
CA LEU A 8 -6.09 0.45 5.22
C LEU A 8 -7.51 -0.11 5.10
N SER A 9 -8.48 0.44 5.84
CA SER A 9 -9.87 0.01 5.75
C SER A 9 -10.52 0.34 4.41
N VAL A 10 -10.19 1.50 3.81
CA VAL A 10 -10.65 1.90 2.47
C VAL A 10 -10.00 1.02 1.41
N ILE A 11 -8.70 0.75 1.51
CA ILE A 11 -8.00 -0.16 0.60
C ILE A 11 -8.64 -1.54 0.64
N LYS A 12 -8.91 -2.08 1.84
CA LYS A 12 -9.56 -3.37 2.00
C LYS A 12 -10.94 -3.43 1.33
N THR A 13 -11.79 -2.42 1.55
CA THR A 13 -13.14 -2.39 0.95
C THR A 13 -13.10 -2.31 -0.57
N VAL A 14 -12.12 -1.62 -1.14
CA VAL A 14 -11.92 -1.55 -2.59
C VAL A 14 -11.45 -2.91 -3.12
N LEU A 15 -10.54 -3.59 -2.41
CA LEU A 15 -10.06 -4.93 -2.76
C LEU A 15 -11.20 -5.96 -2.73
N ASP A 16 -12.02 -5.96 -1.67
CA ASP A 16 -13.16 -6.87 -1.54
C ASP A 16 -14.15 -6.70 -2.73
N ALA A 17 -14.46 -5.45 -3.10
CA ALA A 17 -15.35 -5.14 -4.23
C ALA A 17 -14.74 -5.51 -5.60
N ALA A 18 -13.41 -5.42 -5.72
CA ALA A 18 -12.71 -5.79 -6.93
C ALA A 18 -12.64 -7.32 -7.10
N GLU A 19 -12.43 -8.07 -6.01
CA GLU A 19 -12.40 -9.54 -6.02
C GLU A 19 -13.74 -10.14 -6.46
N GLU A 20 -14.87 -9.58 -6.01
CA GLU A 20 -16.20 -10.02 -6.47
C GLU A 20 -16.41 -9.81 -7.98
N LYS A 21 -15.86 -8.72 -8.54
CA LYS A 21 -16.07 -8.33 -9.94
C LYS A 21 -15.04 -8.95 -10.90
N GLN A 22 -13.85 -9.36 -10.44
CA GLN A 22 -12.75 -9.83 -11.30
C GLN A 22 -13.11 -11.02 -12.20
N HIS A 23 -14.08 -11.83 -11.80
CA HIS A 23 -14.51 -13.01 -12.57
C HIS A 23 -15.44 -12.66 -13.74
N THR A 24 -15.99 -11.44 -13.74
CA THR A 24 -17.00 -10.97 -14.69
C THR A 24 -16.58 -9.72 -15.46
N ASP A 25 -15.65 -8.93 -14.89
CA ASP A 25 -15.13 -7.70 -15.46
C ASP A 25 -13.61 -7.81 -15.65
N GLY A 26 -13.20 -7.97 -16.92
CA GLY A 26 -11.80 -8.09 -17.29
C GLY A 26 -10.98 -6.83 -16.99
N ALA A 27 -11.61 -5.65 -16.92
CA ALA A 27 -10.92 -4.41 -16.58
C ALA A 27 -10.61 -4.34 -15.08
N VAL A 28 -11.53 -4.81 -14.23
CA VAL A 28 -11.29 -4.95 -12.78
C VAL A 28 -10.21 -6.00 -12.50
N LYS A 29 -10.23 -7.12 -13.23
CA LYS A 29 -9.17 -8.14 -13.10
C LYS A 29 -7.80 -7.56 -13.46
N LYS A 30 -7.69 -6.90 -14.60
CA LYS A 30 -6.44 -6.27 -15.02
C LYS A 30 -5.95 -5.25 -13.99
N TRP A 31 -6.85 -4.43 -13.45
CA TRP A 31 -6.50 -3.47 -12.41
C TRP A 31 -5.95 -4.12 -11.13
N LEU A 32 -6.52 -5.27 -10.71
CA LEU A 32 -6.01 -6.04 -9.58
C LEU A 32 -4.64 -6.68 -9.86
N ASP A 33 -4.43 -7.17 -11.08
CA ASP A 33 -3.14 -7.73 -11.50
C ASP A 33 -2.07 -6.63 -11.52
N ASP A 34 -2.35 -5.46 -12.12
CA ASP A 34 -1.43 -4.31 -12.15
C ASP A 34 -1.08 -3.81 -10.73
N LEU A 35 -2.07 -3.79 -9.81
CA LEU A 35 -1.85 -3.42 -8.41
C LEU A 35 -0.98 -4.43 -7.66
N ARG A 36 -1.12 -5.73 -7.97
CA ARG A 36 -0.30 -6.79 -7.38
C ARG A 36 1.14 -6.70 -7.85
N ASP A 37 1.35 -6.49 -9.15
CA ASP A 37 2.68 -6.33 -9.73
C ASP A 37 3.41 -5.14 -9.07
N LEU A 38 2.71 -4.01 -8.90
CA LEU A 38 3.25 -2.86 -8.17
C LEU A 38 3.63 -3.19 -6.72
N ALA A 39 2.85 -4.03 -6.02
CA ALA A 39 3.17 -4.43 -4.65
C ALA A 39 4.47 -5.22 -4.56
N PHE A 40 4.75 -6.08 -5.55
CA PHE A 40 6.05 -6.77 -5.66
C PHE A 40 7.20 -5.79 -5.93
N ASP A 41 6.99 -4.79 -6.80
CA ASP A 41 8.01 -3.77 -7.05
C ASP A 41 8.33 -2.94 -5.79
N LEU A 42 7.32 -2.66 -4.94
CA LEU A 42 7.56 -2.02 -3.64
C LEU A 42 8.36 -2.92 -2.69
N GLU A 43 8.07 -4.22 -2.65
CA GLU A 43 8.80 -5.19 -1.81
C GLU A 43 10.29 -5.21 -2.18
N ASP A 44 10.60 -5.28 -3.48
CA ASP A 44 11.97 -5.21 -4.01
C ASP A 44 12.70 -3.93 -3.56
N ILE A 45 12.01 -2.77 -3.55
CA ILE A 45 12.57 -1.49 -3.09
C ILE A 45 12.85 -1.51 -1.58
N VAL A 46 11.96 -2.12 -0.78
CA VAL A 46 12.13 -2.23 0.67
C VAL A 46 13.33 -3.10 1.01
N ASP A 47 13.49 -4.24 0.33
CA ASP A 47 14.63 -5.13 0.52
C ASP A 47 15.96 -4.45 0.15
N GLU A 48 15.98 -3.67 -0.94
CA GLU A 48 17.15 -2.90 -1.35
C GLU A 48 17.46 -1.76 -0.36
N PHE A 49 16.44 -1.12 0.20
CA PHE A 49 16.61 -0.09 1.23
C PHE A 49 17.18 -0.66 2.53
N ASP A 50 16.66 -1.80 3.01
CA ASP A 50 17.15 -2.46 4.22
C ASP A 50 18.61 -2.91 4.04
N THR A 51 18.94 -3.43 2.87
CA THR A 51 20.32 -3.78 2.49
C THR A 51 21.24 -2.56 2.54
N GLU A 52 20.81 -1.42 1.99
CA GLU A 52 21.56 -0.16 2.00
C GLU A 52 21.70 0.44 3.41
N ALA A 53 20.68 0.32 4.25
CA ALA A 53 20.71 0.76 5.65
C ALA A 53 21.74 -0.03 6.47
N LEU A 54 21.74 -1.37 6.33
CA LEU A 54 22.74 -2.25 6.96
C LEU A 54 24.16 -1.92 6.47
N ARG A 55 24.33 -1.63 5.17
CA ARG A 55 25.62 -1.22 4.61
C ARG A 55 26.12 0.07 5.24
N ARG A 56 25.28 1.11 5.35
CA ARG A 56 25.68 2.39 5.96
C ARG A 56 26.09 2.22 7.42
N LYS A 57 25.38 1.36 8.16
CA LYS A 57 25.77 1.02 9.53
C LYS A 57 27.17 0.40 9.56
N LEU A 58 27.44 -0.61 8.73
CA LEU A 58 28.75 -1.25 8.66
C LEU A 58 29.88 -0.28 8.27
N VAL A 59 29.65 0.59 7.27
CA VAL A 59 30.66 1.58 6.85
C VAL A 59 30.86 2.68 7.90
N GLY A 60 29.79 3.13 8.56
CA GLY A 60 29.83 4.16 9.61
C GLY A 60 30.48 3.68 10.91
N GLU A 61 30.24 2.43 11.32
CA GLU A 61 30.87 1.83 12.51
C GLU A 61 32.39 1.68 12.31
N ASN A 62 32.84 1.41 11.08
CA ASN A 62 34.25 1.32 10.71
C ASN A 62 34.98 2.68 10.69
N GLN A 63 34.26 3.81 10.63
CA GLN A 63 34.87 5.15 10.70
C GLN A 63 34.98 5.68 12.13
N SER A 64 34.15 5.18 13.05
CA SER A 64 34.12 5.61 14.47
C SER A 64 35.16 4.87 15.33
N SER A 65 35.48 3.61 14.98
CA SER A 65 36.42 2.78 15.74
C SER A 65 37.77 2.65 15.01
N SER A 66 38.76 3.43 15.47
CA SER A 66 40.20 3.26 15.25
C SER A 66 40.81 3.70 13.90
N SER A 67 41.70 4.69 14.01
CA SER A 67 42.94 4.91 13.24
C SER A 67 42.95 4.58 11.74
N LYS A 68 42.70 5.57 10.87
CA LYS A 68 43.24 5.78 9.49
C LYS A 68 43.50 4.56 8.55
N ALA A 69 42.98 3.38 8.84
CA ALA A 69 43.22 2.16 8.11
C ALA A 69 42.03 1.96 7.19
N TRP A 70 42.25 2.23 5.90
CA TRP A 70 41.32 1.84 4.85
C TRP A 70 41.08 0.34 4.92
N ASN A 71 39.91 -0.06 5.41
CA ASN A 71 39.51 -1.46 5.41
C ASN A 71 39.12 -1.85 3.97
N PRO A 72 39.87 -2.74 3.28
CA PRO A 72 39.59 -3.13 1.90
C PRO A 72 38.21 -3.75 1.72
N ILE A 73 37.66 -4.32 2.80
CA ILE A 73 36.29 -4.87 2.84
C ILE A 73 35.27 -3.74 2.62
N SER A 74 35.44 -2.58 3.28
CA SER A 74 34.56 -1.41 3.12
C SER A 74 34.56 -0.87 1.68
N ALA A 75 35.73 -0.87 1.04
CA ALA A 75 35.91 -0.44 -0.36
C ALA A 75 35.30 -1.41 -1.38
N LEU A 76 35.31 -2.72 -1.10
CA LEU A 76 34.62 -3.73 -1.92
C LEU A 76 33.10 -3.61 -1.81
N PHE A 77 32.57 -3.46 -0.59
CA PHE A 77 31.13 -3.31 -0.37
C PHE A 77 30.56 -2.05 -1.04
N THR A 78 31.31 -0.95 -1.09
CA THR A 78 30.89 0.28 -1.77
C THR A 78 30.89 0.19 -3.30
N ARG A 79 31.65 -0.73 -3.91
CA ARG A 79 31.70 -0.91 -5.38
C ARG A 79 30.69 -1.92 -5.93
N LEU A 80 30.19 -2.82 -5.08
CA LEU A 80 29.33 -3.94 -5.49
C LEU A 80 27.83 -3.70 -5.24
N THR A 81 27.45 -2.59 -4.59
CA THR A 81 26.05 -2.31 -4.20
C THR A 81 25.47 -1.10 -4.94
N PRO A 82 24.17 -1.12 -5.31
CA PRO A 82 23.50 0.01 -5.95
C PRO A 82 23.54 1.26 -5.06
N SER A 83 23.67 2.44 -5.69
CA SER A 83 23.73 3.73 -5.00
C SER A 83 22.35 4.19 -4.53
N CYS A 84 22.31 5.03 -3.50
CA CYS A 84 21.11 5.78 -3.05
C CYS A 84 20.38 6.51 -4.19
N SER A 85 21.08 6.89 -5.25
CA SER A 85 20.49 7.47 -6.46
C SER A 85 19.58 6.50 -7.21
N THR A 86 19.92 5.21 -7.24
CA THR A 86 19.15 4.16 -7.91
C THR A 86 17.84 3.88 -7.18
N LEU A 87 17.88 3.79 -5.84
CA LEU A 87 16.68 3.67 -4.99
C LEU A 87 15.72 4.85 -5.18
N ARG A 88 16.23 6.08 -5.27
CA ARG A 88 15.40 7.27 -5.53
C ARG A 88 14.64 7.15 -6.86
N LEU A 89 15.32 6.78 -7.93
CA LEU A 89 14.70 6.64 -9.25
C LEU A 89 13.62 5.55 -9.26
N LYS A 90 13.88 4.41 -8.61
CA LYS A 90 12.89 3.33 -8.45
C LYS A 90 11.64 3.78 -7.68
N ILE A 91 11.81 4.58 -6.62
CA ILE A 91 10.70 5.14 -5.85
C ILE A 91 9.88 6.10 -6.72
N GLU A 92 10.53 6.96 -7.50
CA GLU A 92 9.86 7.88 -8.43
C GLU A 92 9.05 7.10 -9.47
N GLU A 93 9.64 6.09 -10.10
CA GLU A 93 8.97 5.21 -11.08
C GLU A 93 7.74 4.48 -10.50
N VAL A 94 7.88 3.87 -9.32
CA VAL A 94 6.78 3.17 -8.64
C VAL A 94 5.68 4.14 -8.20
N THR A 95 6.04 5.37 -7.83
CA THR A 95 5.05 6.40 -7.46
C THR A 95 4.21 6.80 -8.66
N GLU A 96 4.82 7.02 -9.82
CA GLU A 96 4.10 7.33 -11.06
C GLU A 96 3.14 6.20 -11.46
N ARG A 97 3.60 4.95 -11.40
CA ARG A 97 2.75 3.78 -11.68
C ARG A 97 1.61 3.62 -10.68
N PHE A 98 1.84 3.93 -9.41
CA PHE A 98 0.79 3.93 -8.39
C PHE A 98 -0.32 4.94 -8.72
N ASP A 99 0.05 6.15 -9.13
CA ASP A 99 -0.89 7.20 -9.49
C ASP A 99 -1.74 6.78 -10.71
N ASP A 100 -1.13 6.14 -11.71
CA ASP A 100 -1.85 5.60 -12.87
C ASP A 100 -2.87 4.52 -12.47
N ILE A 101 -2.46 3.56 -11.63
CA ILE A 101 -3.34 2.50 -11.12
C ILE A 101 -4.47 3.11 -10.27
N ALA A 102 -4.18 4.12 -9.45
CA ALA A 102 -5.17 4.82 -8.65
C ALA A 102 -6.20 5.57 -9.53
N ALA A 103 -5.76 6.18 -10.64
CA ALA A 103 -6.66 6.85 -11.59
C ALA A 103 -7.58 5.86 -12.33
N LEU A 104 -7.11 4.65 -12.63
CA LEU A 104 -7.92 3.60 -13.26
C LEU A 104 -9.03 3.08 -12.33
N LYS A 105 -8.76 3.00 -11.02
CA LYS A 105 -9.76 2.62 -10.01
C LYS A 105 -11.03 3.49 -10.09
N ASP A 106 -10.85 4.81 -10.27
CA ASP A 106 -11.95 5.77 -10.28
C ASP A 106 -12.82 5.65 -11.55
N GLN A 107 -12.29 5.05 -12.61
CA GLN A 107 -13.03 4.75 -13.85
C GLN A 107 -13.83 3.45 -13.76
N LEU A 108 -13.44 2.53 -12.87
CA LEU A 108 -14.06 1.20 -12.72
C LEU A 108 -15.24 1.18 -11.73
N ASP A 109 -15.68 2.35 -11.25
CA ASP A 109 -16.69 2.52 -10.19
C ASP A 109 -16.45 1.57 -9.00
N LEU A 110 -15.17 1.33 -8.67
CA LEU A 110 -14.73 0.60 -7.49
C LEU A 110 -14.84 1.52 -6.28
N LYS A 111 -16.08 1.79 -5.88
CA LYS A 111 -16.40 2.70 -4.80
C LYS A 111 -16.11 2.05 -3.46
N GLY A 112 -15.00 2.44 -2.84
CA GLY A 112 -14.81 2.25 -1.40
C GLY A 112 -15.96 2.95 -0.68
N LYS A 113 -16.85 2.19 -0.04
CA LYS A 113 -17.87 2.77 0.83
C LYS A 113 -17.15 3.43 2.01
N VAL A 114 -16.86 4.72 1.88
CA VAL A 114 -16.74 5.55 3.06
C VAL A 114 -18.15 5.63 3.61
N ASP A 115 -18.42 4.81 4.63
CA ASP A 115 -19.64 4.88 5.41
C ASP A 115 -19.73 6.26 6.07
N GLY A 116 -20.26 7.22 5.31
CA GLY A 116 -20.94 8.36 5.88
C GLY A 116 -22.09 7.77 6.69
N SER A 117 -21.99 7.88 8.01
CA SER A 117 -23.01 7.51 8.97
C SER A 117 -24.35 8.19 8.61
N SER A 118 -25.10 7.57 7.71
CA SER A 118 -26.48 7.96 7.41
C SER A 118 -27.32 7.26 8.46
N ASN A 119 -27.61 8.00 9.52
CA ASN A 119 -28.49 7.62 10.61
C ASN A 119 -29.90 7.34 10.04
N ARG A 120 -30.12 6.14 9.48
CA ARG A 120 -31.47 5.67 9.16
C ARG A 120 -32.14 5.32 10.48
N ARG A 121 -32.83 6.32 11.02
CA ARG A 121 -33.88 6.14 12.03
C ARG A 121 -34.78 5.00 11.54
N ARG A 122 -34.65 3.82 12.14
CA ARG A 122 -35.66 2.77 12.01
C ARG A 122 -36.91 3.33 12.68
N SER A 123 -37.90 3.72 11.90
CA SER A 123 -39.25 3.90 12.41
C SER A 123 -39.74 2.54 12.86
N ARG A 124 -39.93 2.40 14.18
CA ARG A 124 -40.58 1.26 14.83
C ARG A 124 -41.98 1.13 14.25
N PRO A 125 -42.42 -0.04 13.75
CA PRO A 125 -43.82 -0.22 13.41
C PRO A 125 -44.66 -0.09 14.68
N GLU A 126 -45.70 0.75 14.63
CA GLU A 126 -46.74 0.82 15.66
C GLU A 126 -47.37 -0.56 15.85
N PRO A 127 -47.63 -1.00 17.09
CA PRO A 127 -48.33 -2.25 17.33
C PRO A 127 -49.76 -2.14 16.79
N LEU A 128 -50.18 -3.15 16.03
CA LEU A 128 -51.58 -3.35 15.64
C LEU A 128 -52.42 -3.43 16.92
N ASN A 129 -53.25 -2.40 17.15
CA ASN A 129 -54.27 -2.43 18.18
C ASN A 129 -55.24 -3.58 17.85
N PHE A 130 -55.13 -4.64 18.66
CA PHE A 130 -56.12 -5.70 18.73
C PHE A 130 -57.40 -5.08 19.32
N CYS A 131 -58.39 -4.81 18.48
CA CYS A 131 -59.70 -4.34 18.91
C CYS A 131 -60.43 -5.51 19.58
N SER A 132 -60.74 -5.36 20.87
CA SER A 132 -61.68 -6.21 21.59
C SER A 132 -63.12 -5.92 21.14
N GLU A 133 -63.87 -7.00 20.94
CA GLU A 133 -65.33 -7.19 21.08
C GLU A 133 -66.32 -6.39 20.21
N CYS A 134 -67.14 -7.14 19.46
CA CYS A 134 -68.56 -7.41 19.77
C CYS A 134 -68.92 -8.84 19.33
#